data_AF-A0A2V6JGV0-F1
#
_entry.id   AF-A0A2V6JGV0-F1
#
_cell.length_a   1.000
_cell.length_b   1.000
_cell.length_c   1.000
_cell.angle_alpha   90.00
_cell.angle_beta   90.00
_cell.angle_gamma   90.00
#
_symmetry.space_group_name_H-M   'P 1'
#
loop_
_entity.id
_entity.type
_entity.pdbx_description
1 polymer ?
#
loop_
_entity_poly.entity_id
_entity_poly.type
_entity_poly.pdbx_seq_one_letter_code
_entity_poly.pdbx_strand_id
1 'polypeptide(L)'
;MQKSEDSAVDELLQTYGETGGINYLDAAATLPSRLSVENSCTDLMSLMFPGFRSEPLVSSEDLAQITRVRVRTLRARLKTEICRSLGKIPPNEATEAQADKFLSDFFAELPKVR
;
A
#
# COMPACT_ATOMS: atom_id res chain seq x y z
N MET A 1 25.20 -6.75 38.18
CA MET A 1 25.12 -7.76 37.10
C MET A 1 24.85 -7.03 35.81
N GLN A 2 25.77 -7.10 34.86
CA GLN A 2 25.59 -6.53 33.53
C GLN A 2 24.73 -7.51 32.74
N LYS A 3 23.52 -7.09 32.33
CA LYS A 3 22.67 -7.93 31.47
C LYS A 3 23.34 -8.06 30.10
N SER A 4 23.37 -9.29 29.58
CA SER A 4 23.77 -9.55 28.19
C SER A 4 22.71 -8.98 27.24
N GLU A 5 23.12 -8.57 26.04
CA GLU A 5 22.21 -8.13 24.97
C GLU A 5 21.16 -9.21 24.67
N ASP A 6 21.56 -10.49 24.67
CA ASP A 6 20.65 -11.63 24.47
C ASP A 6 19.53 -11.68 25.52
N SER A 7 19.86 -11.41 26.78
CA SER A 7 18.89 -11.39 27.88
C SER A 7 17.92 -10.21 27.76
N ALA A 8 18.35 -9.08 27.17
CA ALA A 8 17.47 -7.95 26.91
C ALA A 8 16.53 -8.23 25.73
N VAL A 9 17.00 -8.96 24.70
CA VAL A 9 16.20 -9.41 23.57
C VAL A 9 15.11 -10.39 24.04
N ASP A 10 15.47 -11.38 24.86
CA ASP A 10 14.52 -12.37 25.39
C ASP A 10 13.40 -11.72 26.21
N GLU A 11 13.76 -10.77 27.09
CA GLU A 11 12.78 -10.02 27.88
C GLU A 11 11.86 -9.16 27.00
N LEU A 12 12.42 -8.52 25.96
CA LEU A 12 11.63 -7.75 25.01
C LEU A 12 10.64 -8.63 24.24
N LEU A 13 11.07 -9.80 23.77
CA LEU A 13 10.20 -10.78 23.11
C LEU A 13 9.08 -11.26 24.05
N GLN A 14 9.39 -11.45 25.33
CA GLN A 14 8.39 -11.79 26.34
C GLN A 14 7.31 -10.70 26.44
N THR A 15 7.68 -9.41 26.45
CA THR A 15 6.70 -8.31 26.51
C THR A 15 5.74 -8.29 25.33
N TYR A 16 6.16 -8.77 24.15
CA TYR A 16 5.30 -8.82 22.97
C TYR A 16 4.12 -9.78 23.15
N GLY A 17 4.26 -10.81 24.00
CA GLY A 17 3.21 -11.77 24.31
C GLY A 17 2.29 -11.39 25.49
N GLU A 18 2.71 -10.46 26.35
CA GLU A 18 2.01 -10.12 27.59
C GLU A 18 0.84 -9.14 27.40
N THR A 19 0.90 -8.29 26.38
CA THR A 19 -0.17 -7.32 26.05
C THR A 19 -0.70 -7.52 24.63
N GLY A 20 -1.78 -8.30 24.52
CA GLY A 20 -2.43 -8.70 23.26
C GLY A 20 -3.23 -7.61 22.54
N GLY A 21 -2.71 -6.40 22.39
CA GLY A 21 -3.42 -5.28 21.75
C GLY A 21 -2.89 -4.88 20.37
N ILE A 22 -1.60 -5.09 20.09
CA ILE A 22 -0.93 -4.59 18.88
C ILE A 22 -0.12 -5.68 18.15
N ASN A 23 0.34 -6.71 18.88
CA ASN A 23 1.21 -7.77 18.37
C ASN A 23 0.48 -9.08 18.09
N TYR A 24 -0.70 -9.04 17.47
CA TYR A 24 -1.19 -10.25 16.80
C TYR A 24 -0.37 -10.40 15.51
N LEU A 25 0.86 -10.90 15.64
CA LEU A 25 1.87 -10.97 14.57
C LEU A 25 1.32 -11.61 13.30
N ASP A 26 0.44 -12.61 13.45
CA ASP A 26 -0.22 -13.30 12.35
C ASP A 26 -1.27 -12.44 11.62
N ALA A 27 -1.86 -11.45 12.29
CA ALA A 27 -2.84 -10.53 11.72
C ALA A 27 -2.19 -9.23 11.25
N ALA A 28 -1.06 -8.82 11.84
CA ALA A 28 -0.28 -7.70 11.33
C ALA A 28 0.17 -7.95 9.87
N ALA A 29 0.50 -9.21 9.54
CA ALA A 29 0.79 -9.63 8.17
C ALA A 29 -0.42 -9.50 7.23
N THR A 30 -1.65 -9.42 7.77
CA THR A 30 -2.89 -9.29 7.01
C THR A 30 -3.49 -7.91 6.96
N LEU A 31 -2.94 -6.96 7.72
CA LEU A 31 -3.38 -5.57 7.67
C LEU A 31 -2.80 -4.83 6.44
N PRO A 32 -3.48 -3.76 5.99
CA PRO A 32 -2.93 -2.84 5.00
C PRO A 32 -1.62 -2.19 5.48
N SER A 33 -0.67 -2.06 4.58
CA SER A 33 0.62 -1.43 4.86
C SER A 33 0.51 0.09 4.81
N ARG A 34 0.79 0.75 5.94
CA ARG A 34 0.85 2.22 6.02
C ARG A 34 1.78 2.81 4.95
N LEU A 35 2.99 2.26 4.84
CA LEU A 35 3.99 2.73 3.87
C LEU A 35 3.50 2.55 2.43
N SER A 36 2.82 1.45 2.13
CA SER A 36 2.25 1.19 0.80
C SER A 36 1.15 2.20 0.44
N VAL A 37 0.30 2.56 1.41
CA VAL A 37 -0.74 3.58 1.26
C VAL A 37 -0.11 4.98 1.06
N GLU A 38 0.88 5.36 1.87
CA GLU A 38 1.59 6.64 1.73
C GLU A 38 2.26 6.77 0.35
N ASN A 39 2.89 5.70 -0.14
CA ASN A 39 3.48 5.65 -1.47
C ASN A 39 2.40 5.75 -2.57
N SER A 40 1.24 5.14 -2.37
CA SER A 40 0.10 5.23 -3.29
C SER A 40 -0.43 6.66 -3.38
N CYS A 41 -0.51 7.39 -2.26
CA CYS A 41 -0.87 8.80 -2.24
C CYS A 41 0.15 9.68 -2.98
N THR A 42 1.44 9.36 -2.84
CA THR A 42 2.50 10.04 -3.61
C THR A 42 2.33 9.81 -5.11
N ASP A 43 2.11 8.57 -5.54
CA ASP A 43 1.88 8.23 -6.95
C ASP A 43 0.61 8.90 -7.51
N LEU A 44 -0.46 8.98 -6.71
CA LEU A 44 -1.67 9.72 -7.07
C LEU A 44 -1.37 11.20 -7.32
N MET A 45 -0.63 11.85 -6.43
CA MET A 45 -0.24 13.25 -6.64
C MET A 45 0.58 13.44 -7.93
N SER A 46 1.48 12.50 -8.23
CA SER A 46 2.25 12.49 -9.48
C SER A 46 1.41 12.25 -10.74
N LEU A 47 0.29 11.51 -10.63
CA LEU A 47 -0.68 11.34 -11.72
C LEU A 47 -1.51 12.61 -11.94
N MET A 48 -1.96 13.24 -10.86
CA MET A 48 -2.81 14.43 -10.91
C MET A 48 -2.02 15.68 -11.32
N PHE A 49 -0.73 15.75 -11.00
CA PHE A 49 0.13 16.89 -11.33
C PHE A 49 1.48 16.43 -11.92
N PRO A 50 1.51 15.99 -13.19
CA PRO A 50 2.74 15.59 -13.86
C PRO A 50 3.77 16.73 -13.82
N GLY A 51 4.99 16.44 -13.35
CA GLY A 51 6.06 17.44 -13.21
C GLY A 51 6.09 18.23 -11.89
N PHE A 52 5.11 18.08 -10.99
CA PHE A 52 5.05 18.83 -9.72
C PHE A 52 6.11 18.43 -8.69
N ARG A 53 6.62 17.19 -8.75
CA ARG A 53 7.57 16.64 -7.77
C ARG A 53 9.01 16.53 -8.28
N SER A 54 9.44 17.49 -9.09
CA SER A 54 10.77 17.45 -9.75
C SER A 54 10.96 16.22 -10.65
N GLU A 55 9.85 15.66 -11.13
CA GLU A 55 9.90 14.61 -12.14
C GLU A 55 10.47 15.20 -13.43
N PRO A 56 11.34 14.47 -14.15
CA PRO A 56 11.85 14.94 -15.43
C PRO A 56 10.70 15.39 -16.32
N LEU A 57 10.84 16.55 -16.95
CA LEU A 57 9.90 17.02 -17.97
C LEU A 57 9.79 15.93 -19.03
N VAL A 58 8.70 15.19 -18.96
CA VAL A 58 8.39 14.14 -19.91
C VAL A 58 8.09 14.86 -21.21
N SER A 59 8.70 14.42 -22.33
CA SER A 59 8.27 14.88 -23.64
C SER A 59 6.75 14.67 -23.74
N SER A 60 6.02 15.56 -24.40
CA SER A 60 4.57 15.37 -24.58
C SER A 60 4.23 14.03 -25.25
N GLU A 61 5.17 13.48 -26.01
CA GLU A 61 5.07 12.20 -26.72
C GLU A 61 5.10 11.00 -25.75
N ASP A 62 5.92 11.06 -24.71
CA ASP A 62 6.06 9.99 -23.71
C ASP A 62 5.02 10.06 -22.59
N LEU A 63 4.37 11.22 -22.39
CA LEU A 63 3.47 11.47 -21.26
C LEU A 63 2.32 10.45 -21.18
N ALA A 64 1.73 10.09 -22.32
CA ALA A 64 0.64 9.13 -22.36
C ALA A 64 1.10 7.73 -21.92
N GLN A 65 2.28 7.29 -22.37
CA GLN A 65 2.85 6.00 -21.99
C GLN A 65 3.22 5.98 -20.51
N ILE A 66 3.89 7.02 -20.01
CA ILE A 66 4.27 7.12 -18.60
C ILE A 66 3.03 7.14 -17.70
N THR A 67 1.99 7.88 -18.07
CA THR A 67 0.73 7.92 -17.31
C THR A 67 0.09 6.55 -17.24
N ARG A 68 0.03 5.79 -18.36
CA ARG A 68 -0.49 4.41 -18.38
C ARG A 68 0.31 3.48 -17.46
N VAL A 69 1.64 3.59 -17.47
CA VAL A 69 2.51 2.79 -16.59
C VAL A 69 2.24 3.13 -15.11
N ARG A 70 2.18 4.42 -14.76
CA ARG A 70 1.89 4.87 -13.39
C ARG A 70 0.53 4.38 -12.89
N VAL A 71 -0.52 4.48 -13.73
CA VAL A 71 -1.86 3.95 -13.39
C VAL A 71 -1.81 2.44 -13.14
N ARG A 72 -1.12 1.67 -13.98
CA ARG A 72 -0.98 0.20 -13.80
C ARG A 72 -0.26 -0.14 -12.50
N THR A 73 0.86 0.53 -12.21
CA THR A 73 1.64 0.32 -10.99
C THR A 73 0.84 0.68 -9.74
N LEU A 74 0.17 1.84 -9.75
CA LEU A 74 -0.68 2.28 -8.65
C LEU A 74 -1.85 1.31 -8.44
N ARG A 75 -2.50 0.86 -9.52
CA ARG A 75 -3.60 -0.12 -9.44
C ARG A 75 -3.14 -1.42 -8.78
N ALA A 76 -1.99 -1.96 -9.18
CA ALA A 76 -1.46 -3.19 -8.61
C ALA A 76 -1.16 -3.05 -7.10
N ARG A 77 -0.57 -1.91 -6.70
CA ARG A 77 -0.30 -1.63 -5.29
C ARG A 77 -1.59 -1.50 -4.48
N LEU A 78 -2.52 -0.67 -4.94
CA LEU A 78 -3.80 -0.47 -4.26
C LEU A 78 -4.64 -1.77 -4.20
N LYS A 79 -4.61 -2.63 -5.23
CA LYS A 79 -5.31 -3.93 -5.21
C LYS A 79 -4.85 -4.77 -4.01
N THR A 80 -3.55 -4.82 -3.75
CA THR A 80 -2.98 -5.54 -2.61
C THR A 80 -3.52 -5.01 -1.27
N GLU A 81 -3.54 -3.67 -1.11
CA GLU A 81 -4.02 -3.05 0.13
C GLU A 81 -5.54 -3.14 0.32
N ILE A 82 -6.31 -3.11 -0.77
CA ILE A 82 -7.77 -3.31 -0.73
C ILE A 82 -8.08 -4.77 -0.38
N CYS A 83 -7.38 -5.76 -0.96
CA CYS A 83 -7.55 -7.16 -0.58
C CYS A 83 -7.24 -7.41 0.90
N ARG A 84 -6.18 -6.78 1.44
CA ARG A 84 -5.87 -6.77 2.88
C ARG A 84 -7.02 -6.17 3.70
N SER A 85 -7.57 -5.04 3.24
CA SER A 85 -8.71 -4.36 3.89
C SER A 85 -10.00 -5.18 3.87
N LEU A 86 -10.18 -6.04 2.87
CA LEU A 86 -11.32 -6.97 2.77
C LEU A 86 -11.17 -8.22 3.67
N GLY A 87 -10.03 -8.38 4.34
CA GLY A 87 -9.84 -9.38 5.40
C GLY A 87 -9.62 -10.82 4.92
N LYS A 88 -9.36 -11.05 3.62
CA LYS A 88 -9.05 -12.38 3.06
C LYS A 88 -7.64 -12.42 2.50
N ILE A 89 -6.76 -13.16 3.18
CA ILE A 89 -5.38 -13.40 2.74
C ILE A 89 -5.03 -14.89 2.86
N PRO A 90 -4.59 -15.55 1.77
CA PRO A 90 -4.51 -14.99 0.42
C PRO A 90 -5.90 -14.61 -0.12
N PRO A 91 -6.01 -13.58 -0.97
CA PRO A 91 -7.29 -13.22 -1.57
C PRO A 91 -7.81 -14.38 -2.42
N ASN A 92 -9.12 -14.61 -2.36
CA ASN A 92 -9.80 -15.51 -3.29
C ASN A 92 -10.34 -14.71 -4.49
N GLU A 93 -10.82 -15.42 -5.51
CA GLU A 93 -11.36 -14.82 -6.74
C GLU A 93 -12.45 -13.76 -6.46
N ALA A 94 -13.33 -14.01 -5.49
CA ALA A 94 -14.37 -13.06 -5.10
C ALA A 94 -13.79 -11.76 -4.49
N THR A 95 -12.77 -11.88 -3.63
CA THR A 95 -12.07 -10.74 -3.02
C THR A 95 -11.34 -9.93 -4.09
N GLU A 96 -10.68 -10.61 -5.03
CA GLU A 96 -10.00 -9.96 -6.14
C GLU A 96 -10.97 -9.24 -7.08
N ALA A 97 -12.08 -9.88 -7.45
CA ALA A 97 -13.10 -9.27 -8.28
C ALA A 97 -13.72 -8.03 -7.62
N GLN A 98 -13.95 -8.08 -6.30
CA GLN A 98 -14.44 -6.94 -5.54
C GLN A 98 -13.41 -5.80 -5.51
N ALA A 99 -12.13 -6.10 -5.28
CA ALA A 99 -11.06 -5.11 -5.33
C ALA A 99 -10.92 -4.49 -6.73
N ASP A 100 -11.03 -5.30 -7.78
CA ASP A 100 -10.95 -4.84 -9.17
C ASP A 100 -12.12 -3.91 -9.54
N LYS A 101 -13.32 -4.18 -9.02
CA LYS A 101 -14.48 -3.31 -9.16
C LYS A 101 -14.23 -1.95 -8.49
N PHE A 102 -13.83 -1.94 -7.22
CA PHE A 102 -13.53 -0.68 -6.51
C PHE A 102 -12.47 0.14 -7.22
N LEU A 103 -11.41 -0.51 -7.72
CA LEU A 103 -10.35 0.18 -8.46
C LEU A 103 -10.84 0.71 -9.80
N SER A 104 -11.69 -0.04 -10.51
CA SER A 104 -12.28 0.43 -11.77
C SER A 104 -13.07 1.72 -11.54
N ASP A 105 -13.94 1.73 -10.53
CA ASP A 105 -14.76 2.89 -10.17
C ASP A 105 -13.86 4.06 -9.72
N PHE A 106 -12.89 3.80 -8.85
CA PHE A 106 -11.94 4.81 -8.36
C PHE A 106 -11.16 5.50 -9.50
N PHE A 107 -10.57 4.72 -10.41
CA PHE A 107 -9.81 5.29 -11.53
C PHE A 107 -10.69 6.01 -12.56
N ALA A 108 -11.96 5.59 -12.71
CA ALA A 108 -12.92 6.28 -13.58
C ALA A 108 -13.34 7.67 -13.04
N GLU A 109 -13.27 7.87 -11.72
CA GLU A 109 -13.57 9.17 -11.08
C GLU A 109 -12.38 10.14 -11.08
N LEU A 110 -11.13 9.67 -11.23
CA LEU A 110 -9.94 10.52 -11.19
C LEU A 110 -9.99 11.74 -12.15
N PRO A 111 -10.46 11.63 -13.41
CA PRO A 111 -10.55 12.80 -14.29
C PRO A 111 -11.51 13.89 -13.79
N LYS A 112 -12.49 13.56 -12.93
CA LYS A 112 -13.49 14.51 -12.42
C LYS A 112 -12.99 15.33 -11.23
N VAL A 113 -11.95 14.84 -10.55
CA VAL A 113 -11.36 15.45 -9.36
C VAL A 113 -10.01 16.10 -9.64
N ARG A 114 -9.60 16.15 -10.91
CA ARG A 114 -8.44 16.91 -11.39
C ARG A 114 -8.85 18.33 -11.73
#